data_AF-A0A090T1H3-F1
#
_entry.id   AF-A0A090T1H3-F1
#
_cell.length_a   1.000
_cell.length_b   1.000
_cell.length_c   1.000
_cell.angle_alpha   90.00
_cell.angle_beta   90.00
_cell.angle_gamma   90.00
#
_symmetry.space_group_name_H-M   'P 1'
#
loop_
_entity.id
_entity.type
_entity.pdbx_description
1 polymer ?
#
loop_
_entity_poly.entity_id
_entity_poly.type
_entity_poly.pdbx_seq_one_letter_code
_entity_poly.pdbx_strand_id
1 'polypeptide(L)'
;MNYGMVTEAEKQNITLKVLESGGYPNIDKQRAQLIACRDWGADAIILGTVSPTAFSDDLNRYTQDTPVFATVNHLIVDKEQRQHVKGVVGVDWYWMGHRVGKYLAEQHPNGSGVVDVAFLPGLNQVVGQSQSFLAF
;
A
#
# COMPACT_ATOMS: atom_id res chain seq x y z
N MET A 1 -2.77 8.55 5.14
CA MET A 1 -3.63 7.71 4.28
C MET A 1 -5.11 7.87 4.65
N ASN A 2 -5.45 7.73 5.93
CA ASN A 2 -6.86 7.59 6.38
C ASN A 2 -7.78 8.76 6.00
N TYR A 3 -7.32 10.00 6.00
CA TYR A 3 -8.17 11.17 5.72
C TYR A 3 -8.90 11.07 4.38
N GLY A 4 -8.17 10.80 3.29
CA GLY A 4 -8.78 10.74 1.96
C GLY A 4 -9.82 9.64 1.83
N MET A 5 -9.60 8.53 2.53
CA MET A 5 -10.50 7.38 2.51
C MET A 5 -11.74 7.61 3.37
N VAL A 6 -11.60 8.26 4.53
CA VAL A 6 -12.74 8.68 5.37
C VAL A 6 -13.61 9.68 4.62
N THR A 7 -13.01 10.72 4.06
CA THR A 7 -13.75 11.73 3.28
C THR A 7 -14.46 11.11 2.08
N GLU A 8 -13.85 10.15 1.38
CA GLU A 8 -14.51 9.48 0.26
C GLU A 8 -15.63 8.54 0.72
N ALA A 9 -15.45 7.82 1.83
CA ALA A 9 -16.50 6.98 2.42
C ALA A 9 -17.75 7.79 2.79
N GLU A 10 -17.55 8.95 3.43
CA GLU A 10 -18.64 9.88 3.78
C GLU A 10 -19.37 10.37 2.53
N LYS A 11 -18.65 10.75 1.47
CA LYS A 11 -19.24 11.19 0.20
C LYS A 11 -20.04 10.09 -0.49
N GLN A 12 -19.54 8.85 -0.45
CA GLN A 12 -20.19 7.70 -1.07
C GLN A 12 -21.26 7.06 -0.18
N ASN A 13 -21.44 7.56 1.06
CA ASN A 13 -22.34 7.00 2.06
C ASN A 13 -22.07 5.51 2.35
N ILE A 14 -20.79 5.14 2.47
CA ILE A 14 -20.33 3.79 2.78
C ILE A 14 -19.83 3.76 4.23
N THR A 15 -20.17 2.71 4.96
CA THR A 15 -19.63 2.51 6.31
C THR A 15 -18.17 2.13 6.21
N LEU A 16 -17.30 2.80 6.96
CA LEU A 16 -15.87 2.54 6.94
C LEU A 16 -15.34 2.17 8.32
N LYS A 17 -14.62 1.06 8.41
CA LYS A 17 -13.89 0.62 9.61
C LYS A 17 -12.39 0.59 9.35
N VAL A 18 -11.64 1.34 10.15
CA VAL A 18 -10.17 1.43 10.04
C VAL A 18 -9.48 0.58 11.10
N LEU A 19 -8.54 -0.28 10.70
CA LEU A 19 -7.66 -1.05 11.59
C LEU A 19 -6.20 -0.76 11.24
N GLU A 20 -5.26 -0.79 12.18
CA GLU A 20 -3.84 -0.47 11.89
C GLU A 20 -2.88 -1.46 12.58
N SER A 21 -1.89 -1.97 11.86
CA SER A 21 -1.03 -3.07 12.32
C SER A 21 0.05 -2.64 13.31
N GLY A 22 0.23 -1.36 13.59
CA GLY A 22 1.22 -0.80 14.51
C GLY A 22 2.65 -0.82 13.97
N GLY A 23 2.84 -0.97 12.65
CA GLY A 23 4.18 -1.17 12.09
C GLY A 23 4.26 -2.16 10.92
N TYR A 24 5.27 -2.00 10.06
CA TYR A 24 5.63 -2.98 9.03
C TYR A 24 6.04 -4.37 9.56
N PRO A 25 6.67 -4.49 10.74
CA PRO A 25 7.01 -5.82 11.29
C PRO A 25 5.80 -6.66 11.70
N ASN A 26 4.60 -6.07 11.85
CA ASN A 26 3.47 -6.69 12.55
C ASN A 26 2.53 -7.48 11.62
N ILE A 27 3.09 -8.41 10.85
CA ILE A 27 2.34 -9.25 9.89
C ILE A 27 1.24 -10.09 10.56
N ASP A 28 1.47 -10.62 11.76
CA ASP A 28 0.45 -11.45 12.43
C ASP A 28 -0.74 -10.62 12.92
N LYS A 29 -0.49 -9.37 13.32
CA LYS A 29 -1.56 -8.43 13.62
C LYS A 29 -2.36 -8.08 12.35
N GLN A 30 -1.68 -7.90 11.22
CA GLN A 30 -2.35 -7.70 9.93
C GLN A 30 -3.24 -8.88 9.55
N ARG A 31 -2.77 -10.12 9.71
CA ARG A 31 -3.57 -11.34 9.49
C ARG A 31 -4.81 -11.39 10.37
N ALA A 32 -4.67 -11.11 11.66
CA ALA A 32 -5.80 -11.06 12.60
C ALA A 32 -6.80 -9.95 12.23
N GLN A 33 -6.32 -8.83 11.71
CA GLN A 33 -7.18 -7.73 11.25
C GLN A 33 -7.96 -8.08 9.99
N LEU A 34 -7.36 -8.79 9.03
CA LEU A 34 -8.08 -9.30 7.85
C LEU A 34 -9.22 -10.25 8.25
N ILE A 35 -8.97 -11.15 9.21
CA ILE A 35 -10.00 -12.01 9.79
C ILE A 35 -11.10 -11.17 10.45
N ALA A 36 -10.74 -10.16 11.25
CA ALA A 36 -11.70 -9.30 11.92
C ALA A 36 -12.56 -8.46 10.95
N CYS A 37 -12.01 -8.07 9.79
CA CYS A 37 -12.77 -7.41 8.73
C CYS A 37 -13.81 -8.35 8.12
N ARG A 38 -13.40 -9.58 7.79
CA ARG A 38 -14.31 -10.62 7.29
C ARG A 38 -15.41 -10.93 8.30
N ASP A 39 -15.06 -11.17 9.57
CA ASP A 39 -16.01 -11.51 10.63
C ASP A 39 -16.95 -10.36 10.99
N TRP A 40 -16.54 -9.12 10.73
CA TRP A 40 -17.41 -7.94 10.81
C TRP A 40 -18.45 -7.90 9.69
N GLY A 41 -18.29 -8.70 8.63
CA GLY A 41 -19.18 -8.74 7.48
C GLY A 41 -18.83 -7.72 6.41
N ALA A 42 -17.56 -7.38 6.25
CA ALA A 42 -17.11 -6.46 5.21
C ALA A 42 -17.50 -6.95 3.80
N ASP A 43 -18.12 -6.07 3.02
CA ASP A 43 -18.41 -6.27 1.61
C ASP A 43 -17.11 -6.23 0.78
N ALA A 44 -16.12 -5.45 1.22
CA ALA A 44 -14.79 -5.40 0.61
C ALA A 44 -13.70 -4.98 1.61
N ILE A 45 -12.45 -5.36 1.32
CA ILE A 45 -11.27 -4.98 2.11
C ILE A 45 -10.31 -4.16 1.24
N ILE A 46 -9.96 -2.95 1.68
CA ILE A 46 -8.82 -2.22 1.13
C ILE A 46 -7.58 -2.52 1.98
N LEU A 47 -6.57 -3.11 1.34
CA LEU A 47 -5.37 -3.65 1.97
C LEU A 47 -4.13 -2.83 1.62
N GLY A 48 -3.60 -2.12 2.62
CA GLY A 48 -2.23 -1.63 2.62
C GLY A 48 -1.29 -2.68 3.22
N THR A 49 -0.66 -3.50 2.38
CA THR A 49 0.17 -4.62 2.88
C THR A 49 1.40 -4.13 3.67
N VAL A 50 1.77 -4.84 4.75
CA VAL A 50 3.01 -4.54 5.51
C VAL A 50 4.26 -5.10 4.83
N SER A 51 4.10 -6.03 3.90
CA SER A 51 5.19 -6.51 3.05
C SER A 51 4.63 -6.96 1.71
N PRO A 52 5.35 -6.74 0.59
CA PRO A 52 4.85 -7.16 -0.72
C PRO A 52 4.46 -8.63 -0.79
N THR A 53 5.17 -9.50 -0.09
CA THR A 53 4.97 -10.97 -0.14
C THR A 53 4.26 -11.53 1.08
N ALA A 54 3.67 -10.68 1.94
CA ALA A 54 3.04 -11.11 3.20
C ALA A 54 1.90 -12.13 3.02
N PHE A 55 1.22 -12.07 1.87
CA PHE A 55 0.03 -12.87 1.54
C PHE A 55 0.16 -13.55 0.18
N SER A 56 1.39 -13.90 -0.22
CA SER A 56 1.68 -14.38 -1.58
C SER A 56 0.85 -15.59 -1.99
N ASP A 57 0.63 -16.50 -1.05
CA ASP A 57 0.07 -17.84 -1.24
C ASP A 57 -1.09 -18.15 -0.28
N ASP A 58 -1.42 -17.24 0.65
CA ASP A 58 -2.40 -17.51 1.72
C ASP A 58 -3.41 -16.37 1.97
N LEU A 59 -3.55 -15.38 1.07
CA LEU A 59 -4.49 -14.27 1.22
C LEU A 59 -5.91 -14.73 1.54
N ASN A 60 -6.41 -15.70 0.78
CA ASN A 60 -7.76 -16.25 0.92
C ASN A 60 -8.01 -16.95 2.27
N ARG A 61 -6.96 -17.38 2.98
CA ARG A 61 -7.07 -17.95 4.33
C ARG A 61 -7.68 -16.95 5.31
N TYR A 62 -7.40 -15.66 5.11
CA TYR A 62 -7.85 -14.58 5.99
C TYR A 62 -9.11 -13.92 5.47
N THR A 63 -9.20 -13.70 4.15
CA THR A 63 -10.30 -12.94 3.53
C THR A 63 -11.46 -13.81 3.04
N GLN A 64 -11.23 -15.11 2.83
CA GLN A 64 -12.18 -16.00 2.16
C GLN A 64 -12.67 -15.37 0.84
N ASP A 65 -13.98 -15.20 0.69
CA ASP A 65 -14.60 -14.65 -0.52
C ASP A 65 -14.68 -13.11 -0.51
N THR A 66 -14.30 -12.44 0.58
CA THR A 66 -14.31 -10.98 0.65
C THR A 66 -13.29 -10.39 -0.34
N PRO A 67 -13.73 -9.58 -1.33
CA PRO A 67 -12.85 -9.02 -2.35
C PRO A 67 -11.85 -8.02 -1.75
N VAL A 68 -10.62 -8.07 -2.25
CA VAL A 68 -9.50 -7.24 -1.78
C VAL A 68 -9.11 -6.20 -2.83
N PHE A 69 -8.91 -4.97 -2.40
CA PHE A 69 -8.33 -3.89 -3.19
C PHE A 69 -6.99 -3.49 -2.57
N ALA A 70 -5.88 -3.70 -3.30
CA ALA A 70 -4.58 -3.31 -2.78
C ALA A 70 -4.39 -1.79 -2.89
N THR A 71 -3.77 -1.18 -1.88
CA THR A 71 -3.50 0.26 -1.88
C THR A 71 -2.07 0.59 -1.46
N VAL A 72 -1.49 1.61 -2.10
CA VAL A 72 -0.17 2.23 -1.84
C VAL A 72 1.02 1.29 -2.03
N ASN A 73 1.09 0.23 -1.25
CA ASN A 73 2.15 -0.77 -1.32
C ASN A 73 1.77 -1.86 -2.32
N HIS A 74 2.74 -2.30 -3.11
CA HIS A 74 2.55 -3.40 -4.04
C HIS A 74 2.28 -4.68 -3.26
N LEU A 75 1.11 -5.29 -3.46
CA LEU A 75 0.77 -6.62 -2.97
C LEU A 75 1.08 -7.66 -4.06
N ILE A 76 2.08 -8.50 -3.81
CA ILE A 76 2.51 -9.58 -4.71
C ILE A 76 1.80 -10.86 -4.28
N VAL A 77 0.99 -11.40 -5.19
CA VAL A 77 0.22 -12.63 -4.98
C VAL A 77 0.43 -13.60 -6.14
N ASP A 78 0.37 -14.89 -5.83
CA ASP A 78 0.43 -15.95 -6.82
C ASP A 78 -0.84 -15.99 -7.69
N LYS A 79 -0.91 -16.98 -8.58
CA LYS A 79 -2.02 -17.14 -9.52
C LYS A 79 -3.34 -17.47 -8.82
N GLU A 80 -3.31 -18.26 -7.75
CA GLU A 80 -4.51 -18.70 -7.04
C GLU A 80 -5.09 -17.54 -6.22
N GLN A 81 -4.23 -16.76 -5.57
CA GLN A 81 -4.62 -15.64 -4.73
C GLN A 81 -5.06 -14.42 -5.56
N ARG A 82 -4.58 -14.28 -6.82
CA ARG A 82 -4.91 -13.16 -7.70
C ARG A 82 -6.41 -12.95 -7.91
N GLN A 83 -7.20 -14.02 -7.91
CA GLN A 83 -8.65 -13.90 -8.09
C GLN A 83 -9.34 -13.14 -6.95
N HIS A 84 -8.73 -13.06 -5.76
CA HIS A 84 -9.26 -12.33 -4.62
C HIS A 84 -8.95 -10.82 -4.70
N VAL A 85 -7.97 -10.41 -5.51
CA VAL A 85 -7.60 -9.00 -5.69
C VAL A 85 -8.37 -8.40 -6.87
N LYS A 86 -9.26 -7.43 -6.60
CA LYS A 86 -10.18 -6.83 -7.58
C LYS A 86 -9.71 -5.49 -8.13
N GLY A 87 -8.77 -4.84 -7.47
CA GLY A 87 -8.19 -3.58 -7.94
C GLY A 87 -6.94 -3.21 -7.17
N VAL A 88 -6.13 -2.35 -7.76
CA VAL A 88 -4.89 -1.84 -7.17
C VAL A 88 -4.83 -0.33 -7.38
N VAL A 89 -4.61 0.41 -6.30
CA VAL A 89 -4.35 1.85 -6.34
C VAL A 89 -2.96 2.09 -5.77
N GLY A 90 -2.04 2.63 -6.57
CA GLY A 90 -0.68 2.89 -6.12
C GLY A 90 0.06 3.81 -7.08
N VAL A 91 1.23 4.27 -6.64
CA VAL A 91 2.14 5.05 -7.47
C VAL A 91 3.37 4.19 -7.74
N ASP A 92 3.85 4.20 -8.98
CA ASP A 92 5.15 3.63 -9.29
C ASP A 92 6.26 4.57 -8.80
N TRP A 93 6.92 4.14 -7.73
CA TRP A 93 7.98 4.88 -7.04
C TRP A 93 9.19 5.15 -7.93
N TYR A 94 9.42 4.35 -8.98
CA TYR A 94 10.46 4.62 -9.97
C TYR A 94 10.30 6.03 -10.55
N TRP A 95 9.06 6.40 -10.93
CA TRP A 95 8.80 7.69 -11.54
C TRP A 95 8.92 8.86 -10.55
N MET A 96 8.82 8.61 -9.24
CA MET A 96 9.09 9.63 -8.23
C MET A 96 10.58 9.99 -8.23
N GLY A 97 11.45 8.99 -8.16
CA GLY A 97 12.90 9.19 -8.23
C GLY A 97 13.34 9.76 -9.59
N HIS A 98 12.79 9.23 -10.69
CA HIS A 98 13.07 9.73 -12.03
C HIS A 98 12.72 11.21 -12.19
N ARG A 99 11.57 11.67 -11.69
CA ARG A 99 11.17 13.09 -11.81
C ARG A 99 12.11 14.02 -11.05
N VAL A 100 12.57 13.62 -9.86
CA VAL A 100 13.57 14.38 -9.09
C VAL A 100 14.90 14.43 -9.85
N GLY A 101 15.38 13.29 -10.33
CA GLY A 101 16.62 13.23 -11.11
C GLY A 101 16.54 14.04 -12.41
N LYS A 102 15.40 13.97 -13.12
CA LYS A 102 15.14 14.74 -14.33
C LYS A 102 15.19 16.24 -14.05
N TYR A 103 14.54 16.72 -13.00
CA TYR A 103 14.57 18.12 -12.61
C TYR A 103 16.01 18.61 -12.36
N LEU A 104 16.82 17.85 -11.62
CA LEU A 104 18.21 18.20 -11.37
C LEU A 104 19.06 18.22 -12.66
N ALA A 105 18.85 17.25 -13.56
CA ALA A 105 19.54 17.21 -14.85
C ALA A 105 19.17 18.39 -15.77
N GLU A 106 17.92 18.88 -15.69
CA GLU A 106 17.48 20.08 -16.42
C GLU A 106 18.11 21.37 -15.87
N GLN A 107 18.35 21.45 -14.54
CA GLN A 107 19.05 22.57 -13.93
C GLN A 107 20.57 22.56 -14.19
N HIS A 108 21.14 21.38 -14.45
CA HIS A 108 22.57 21.19 -14.71
C HIS A 108 22.81 20.40 -16.01
N PRO A 109 22.59 21.03 -17.19
CA PRO A 109 22.79 20.38 -18.48
C PRO A 109 24.23 19.91 -18.68
N ASN A 110 24.42 18.98 -19.63
CA ASN A 110 25.75 18.47 -19.95
C ASN A 110 26.71 19.61 -20.33
N GLY A 111 27.87 19.66 -19.68
CA GLY A 111 28.85 20.74 -19.84
C GLY A 111 28.69 21.94 -18.90
N SER A 112 27.70 21.96 -18.01
CA SER A 112 27.51 23.04 -17.02
C SER A 112 28.49 23.00 -15.83
N GLY A 113 29.34 21.98 -15.76
CA GLY A 113 30.29 21.75 -14.66
C GLY A 113 29.90 20.53 -13.82
N VAL A 114 30.78 20.16 -12.88
CA VAL A 114 30.52 19.08 -11.93
C VAL A 114 29.64 19.61 -10.80
N VAL A 115 28.62 18.85 -10.42
CA VAL A 115 27.70 19.17 -9.32
C VAL A 115 27.66 18.02 -8.34
N ASP A 116 27.99 18.31 -7.08
CA ASP A 116 27.91 17.34 -5.99
C ASP A 116 26.48 17.25 -5.46
N VAL A 117 25.97 16.02 -5.32
CA VAL A 117 24.61 15.75 -4.83
C VAL A 117 24.67 14.83 -3.62
N ALA A 118 24.04 15.24 -2.53
CA ALA A 118 23.83 14.37 -1.37
C ALA A 118 22.53 13.57 -1.54
N PHE A 119 22.62 12.24 -1.52
CA PHE A 119 21.46 11.35 -1.61
C PHE A 119 21.11 10.77 -0.24
N LEU A 120 19.91 11.11 0.26
CA LEU A 120 19.39 10.70 1.58
C LEU A 120 18.06 9.93 1.40
N PRO A 121 18.07 8.68 0.90
CA PRO A 121 16.87 7.95 0.51
C PRO A 121 16.00 7.43 1.67
N GLY A 122 16.48 7.50 2.91
CA GLY A 122 15.86 6.85 4.06
C GLY A 122 16.32 5.39 4.22
N LEU A 123 15.51 4.58 4.91
CA LEU A 123 15.86 3.19 5.24
C LEU A 123 15.83 2.27 4.01
N ASN A 124 16.77 1.32 3.95
CA ASN A 124 17.03 0.44 2.80
C ASN A 124 15.86 -0.49 2.37
N GLN A 125 14.77 -0.57 3.13
CA GLN A 125 13.71 -1.55 2.87
C GLN A 125 12.28 -0.99 2.88
N VAL A 126 12.05 0.21 3.43
CA VAL A 126 10.68 0.71 3.59
C VAL A 126 10.62 2.23 3.49
N VAL A 127 9.90 2.71 2.48
CA VAL A 127 9.48 4.11 2.35
C VAL A 127 7.96 4.15 2.56
N GLY A 128 7.51 4.81 3.62
CA GLY A 128 6.12 4.90 4.04
C GLY A 128 6.02 4.74 5.54
N GLN A 129 5.06 5.38 6.18
CA GLN A 129 4.69 5.02 7.55
C GLN A 129 3.63 3.93 7.48
N SER A 130 3.75 2.93 8.34
CA SER A 130 2.85 1.80 8.48
C SER A 130 1.41 2.29 8.60
N GLN A 131 0.55 2.02 7.62
CA GLN A 131 -0.82 2.54 7.66
C GLN A 131 -1.85 1.55 7.11
N SER A 132 -2.76 1.22 8.03
CA SER A 132 -4.21 1.15 7.89
C SER A 132 -4.86 0.20 6.87
N PHE A 133 -5.62 -0.76 7.39
CA PHE A 133 -6.71 -1.46 6.72
C PHE A 133 -7.96 -0.63 6.76
N LEU A 134 -8.77 -0.82 5.72
CA LEU A 134 -10.10 -0.29 5.66
C LEU A 134 -11.01 -1.41 5.21
N ALA A 135 -12.01 -1.70 6.02
CA ALA A 135 -13.12 -2.57 5.65
C ALA A 135 -14.35 -1.69 5.44
N PHE A 136 -15.08 -2.01 4.38
CA PHE A 136 -16.35 -1.40 4.05
C PHE A 136 -17.41 -2.48 3.97
#